data_AF-A0A371JVW1-F1
#
_entry.id   AF-A0A371JVW1-F1
#
_cell.length_a   1.000
_cell.length_b   1.000
_cell.length_c   1.000
_cell.angle_alpha   90.00
_cell.angle_beta   90.00
_cell.angle_gamma   90.00
#
_symmetry.space_group_name_H-M   'P 1'
#
loop_
_entity.id
_entity.type
_entity.pdbx_description
1 polymer ?
#
loop_
_entity_poly.entity_id
_entity_poly.type
_entity_poly.pdbx_seq_one_letter_code
_entity_poly.pdbx_strand_id
1 'polypeptide(L)'
;MKKLTLTLFAAMVAVFYSCEVEPAGTDNLDSIDGKGKLKEKVVEEEICEISLFPDLPAVVNACTTAKGVDANDAYFDLTISDTSLAGDYSAWCVDQDASLEAGECFEAEIYSSYEELPIGAFEKPENFDLVNWLFNQNIIGQASSGGDPYTFGDFQRAIWYLIDDSNCVQCLYLGDWDDDRALELVDLALANGEGYEPGEGDKLAVILIPTNGRQSLFIPYTLECPSSGGCETAYARGNDGNNCFMDNGFSKWGWSIGPLSEGTDESYEIYAAAGQCDINKGELVGTVEVEYADGSVTVTYNIDSSYTVSETHTYAGNDMFPLGKNGKPTVAPGQFTIEEGLSGDIYVIAHAVVCD
;
A
#
# COMPACT_ATOMS: atom_id res chain seq x y z
N MET A 1 36.16 71.87 29.59
CA MET A 1 34.78 72.38 29.73
C MET A 1 33.87 71.49 28.89
N LYS A 2 32.80 70.93 29.51
CA LYS A 2 31.62 70.26 28.92
C LYS A 2 31.87 69.02 28.05
N LYS A 3 31.09 67.93 28.09
CA LYS A 3 30.16 67.24 29.02
C LYS A 3 29.59 66.08 28.16
N LEU A 4 29.52 64.85 28.71
CA LEU A 4 28.55 63.76 28.44
C LEU A 4 28.34 63.29 26.97
N THR A 5 28.22 62.00 26.58
CA THR A 5 27.37 60.88 27.06
C THR A 5 27.81 59.63 26.24
N LEU A 6 28.09 58.42 26.79
CA LEU A 6 27.20 57.23 26.94
C LEU A 6 26.33 56.94 25.67
N THR A 7 26.19 55.76 25.05
CA THR A 7 26.30 54.34 25.47
C THR A 7 26.16 53.42 24.22
N LEU A 8 26.67 52.17 24.30
CA LEU A 8 26.11 50.88 23.80
C LEU A 8 25.81 50.66 22.29
N PHE A 9 26.41 49.64 21.65
CA PHE A 9 25.91 48.25 21.56
C PHE A 9 26.88 47.38 20.72
N ALA A 10 27.03 46.12 21.10
CA ALA A 10 27.82 45.10 20.40
C ALA A 10 26.99 44.41 19.30
N ALA A 11 27.63 43.92 18.23
CA ALA A 11 27.27 42.65 17.57
C ALA A 11 28.25 42.27 16.44
N MET A 12 28.89 41.13 16.65
CA MET A 12 29.41 40.11 15.74
C MET A 12 28.68 39.99 14.38
N VAL A 13 29.39 39.88 13.25
CA VAL A 13 29.03 39.05 12.08
C VAL A 13 30.30 38.69 11.28
N ALA A 14 30.42 37.41 10.93
CA ALA A 14 31.45 36.79 10.11
C ALA A 14 31.41 37.26 8.65
N VAL A 15 32.59 37.43 8.02
CA VAL A 15 32.74 37.81 6.62
C VAL A 15 32.88 36.54 5.77
N PHE A 16 31.95 36.38 4.82
CA PHE A 16 32.01 35.44 3.70
C PHE A 16 33.17 35.80 2.76
N TYR A 17 33.92 34.80 2.29
CA TYR A 17 34.82 34.94 1.15
C TYR A 17 34.11 34.55 -0.15
N SER A 18 33.95 35.55 -1.01
CA SER A 18 33.61 35.48 -2.43
C SER A 18 34.86 35.15 -3.26
N CYS A 19 34.67 34.56 -4.44
CA CYS A 19 35.39 34.96 -5.66
C CYS A 19 34.54 34.65 -6.91
N GLU A 20 34.14 35.72 -7.61
CA GLU A 20 33.74 35.81 -9.03
C GLU A 20 34.97 35.52 -9.94
N VAL A 21 34.93 35.35 -11.28
CA VAL A 21 34.53 36.32 -12.33
C VAL A 21 34.26 35.65 -13.70
N GLU A 22 33.33 36.23 -14.47
CA GLU A 22 33.05 36.04 -15.92
C GLU A 22 34.13 36.67 -16.86
N PRO A 23 33.99 36.63 -18.22
CA PRO A 23 33.13 37.61 -18.92
C PRO A 23 32.43 37.13 -20.23
N ALA A 24 31.44 37.92 -20.65
CA ALA A 24 30.66 37.84 -21.88
C ALA A 24 31.37 38.40 -23.15
N GLY A 25 30.83 38.06 -24.33
CA GLY A 25 31.15 38.64 -25.64
C GLY A 25 29.95 38.55 -26.61
N THR A 26 29.76 39.58 -27.44
CA THR A 26 28.52 40.15 -28.03
C THR A 26 28.07 39.66 -29.44
N ASP A 27 26.74 39.77 -29.69
CA ASP A 27 25.93 40.09 -30.91
C ASP A 27 26.18 39.35 -32.26
N ASN A 28 25.21 38.88 -33.07
CA ASN A 28 23.92 39.48 -33.50
C ASN A 28 22.97 38.46 -34.23
N LEU A 29 21.68 38.83 -34.31
CA LEU A 29 20.39 38.28 -34.83
C LEU A 29 20.39 37.35 -36.11
N ASP A 30 19.43 36.42 -36.38
CA ASP A 30 17.96 36.59 -36.57
C ASP A 30 17.13 35.26 -36.58
N SER A 31 15.96 35.28 -35.91
CA SER A 31 14.66 34.58 -36.20
C SER A 31 14.60 33.02 -36.15
N ILE A 32 13.58 32.29 -35.65
CA ILE A 32 12.13 32.45 -35.45
C ILE A 32 11.71 31.69 -34.17
N ASP A 33 10.71 32.24 -33.47
CA ASP A 33 10.07 31.72 -32.25
C ASP A 33 9.59 30.27 -32.33
N GLY A 34 9.83 29.55 -31.23
CA GLY A 34 9.28 28.23 -30.96
C GLY A 34 9.58 27.82 -29.52
N LYS A 35 9.14 28.62 -28.54
CA LYS A 35 9.22 28.25 -27.11
C LYS A 35 8.24 27.10 -26.80
N GLY A 36 8.63 25.89 -27.16
CA GLY A 36 8.13 24.69 -26.51
C GLY A 36 9.03 24.39 -25.31
N LYS A 37 8.66 24.87 -24.12
CA LYS A 37 9.22 24.29 -22.90
C LYS A 37 8.72 22.84 -22.87
N LEU A 38 9.60 21.88 -23.12
CA LEU A 38 9.42 20.53 -22.62
C LEU A 38 9.33 20.69 -21.10
N LYS A 39 8.11 20.64 -20.55
CA LYS A 39 7.96 20.28 -19.14
C LYS A 39 8.48 18.86 -19.08
N GLU A 40 9.66 18.72 -18.50
CA GLU A 40 10.10 17.48 -17.90
C GLU A 40 8.91 16.98 -17.07
N LYS A 41 8.34 15.85 -17.50
CA LYS A 41 7.31 15.16 -16.72
C LYS A 41 8.08 14.74 -15.48
N VAL A 42 7.89 15.48 -14.39
CA VAL A 42 8.17 14.95 -13.06
C VAL A 42 7.28 13.73 -13.00
N VAL A 43 7.88 12.57 -13.22
CA VAL A 43 7.30 11.32 -12.77
C VAL A 43 7.36 11.50 -11.27
N GLU A 44 6.24 11.87 -10.66
CA GLU A 44 6.05 11.59 -9.25
C GLU A 44 6.28 10.08 -9.15
N GLU A 45 7.43 9.68 -8.61
CA GLU A 45 7.60 8.32 -8.14
C GLU A 45 6.45 8.12 -7.16
N GLU A 46 5.52 7.22 -7.50
CA GLU A 46 4.53 6.74 -6.54
C GLU A 46 5.32 6.16 -5.37
N ILE A 47 5.33 6.91 -4.26
CA ILE A 47 5.94 6.46 -3.02
C ILE A 47 4.95 5.45 -2.46
N CYS A 48 5.30 4.16 -2.51
CA CYS A 48 4.54 3.15 -1.80
C CYS A 48 4.63 3.45 -0.29
N GLU A 49 3.53 3.89 0.32
CA GLU A 49 3.45 4.04 1.77
C GLU A 49 3.08 2.69 2.39
N ILE A 50 4.07 2.03 2.97
CA ILE A 50 3.88 0.79 3.73
C ILE A 50 3.20 1.11 5.05
N SER A 51 2.09 0.42 5.33
CA SER A 51 1.39 0.53 6.60
C SER A 51 1.92 -0.50 7.59
N LEU A 52 2.35 -0.04 8.77
CA LEU A 52 2.58 -0.90 9.95
C LEU A 52 1.28 -1.38 10.58
N PHE A 53 0.14 -0.95 10.05
CA PHE A 53 -1.22 -1.37 10.39
C PHE A 53 -1.90 -1.95 9.15
N PRO A 54 -1.46 -3.12 8.65
CA PRO A 54 -2.14 -3.78 7.54
C PRO A 54 -3.58 -4.16 7.91
N ASP A 55 -4.43 -4.42 6.92
CA ASP A 55 -5.81 -4.88 7.14
C ASP A 55 -5.82 -6.34 7.63
N LEU A 56 -5.62 -6.49 8.94
CA LEU A 56 -5.58 -7.78 9.63
C LEU A 56 -6.98 -8.18 10.11
N PRO A 57 -7.34 -9.46 10.04
CA PRO A 57 -8.60 -9.96 10.59
C PRO A 57 -8.56 -9.87 12.10
N ALA A 58 -9.60 -9.33 12.74
CA ALA A 58 -9.61 -9.15 14.20
C ALA A 58 -9.42 -10.45 15.00
N VAL A 59 -9.92 -11.58 14.47
CA VAL A 59 -9.85 -12.90 15.12
C VAL A 59 -9.61 -13.97 14.05
N VAL A 60 -8.82 -14.99 14.39
CA VAL A 60 -8.56 -16.17 13.53
C VAL A 60 -8.69 -17.48 14.29
N ASN A 61 -8.87 -18.57 13.55
CA ASN A 61 -8.68 -19.94 14.06
C ASN A 61 -7.32 -20.49 13.62
N ALA A 62 -6.45 -20.78 14.60
CA ALA A 62 -5.10 -21.28 14.35
C ALA A 62 -4.86 -22.62 15.05
N CYS A 63 -3.98 -23.45 14.47
CA CYS A 63 -3.56 -24.73 15.03
C CYS A 63 -2.05 -24.87 14.95
N THR A 64 -1.40 -25.22 16.06
CA THR A 64 0.00 -25.66 16.01
C THR A 64 0.05 -27.05 15.38
N THR A 65 0.97 -27.28 14.45
CA THR A 65 1.15 -28.57 13.78
C THR A 65 2.42 -29.28 14.26
N ALA A 66 3.44 -28.52 14.65
CA ALA A 66 4.67 -29.02 15.25
C ALA A 66 5.22 -28.04 16.30
N LYS A 67 6.15 -28.50 17.16
CA LYS A 67 6.77 -27.71 18.23
C LYS A 67 8.25 -28.05 18.38
N GLY A 68 9.07 -27.04 18.60
CA GLY A 68 10.49 -27.19 18.91
C GLY A 68 11.24 -27.92 17.78
N VAL A 69 12.03 -28.94 18.13
CA VAL A 69 12.83 -29.71 17.17
C VAL A 69 12.02 -30.45 16.09
N ASP A 70 10.72 -30.63 16.30
CA ASP A 70 9.82 -31.22 15.30
C ASP A 70 9.28 -30.17 14.31
N ALA A 71 9.40 -28.87 14.63
CA ALA A 71 9.03 -27.76 13.76
C ALA A 71 10.19 -27.38 12.83
N ASN A 72 9.88 -26.63 11.76
CA ASN A 72 10.85 -26.28 10.74
C ASN A 72 11.57 -24.96 11.06
N ASP A 73 12.70 -25.05 11.78
CA ASP A 73 13.57 -23.92 12.16
C ASP A 73 12.82 -22.75 12.84
N ALA A 74 11.79 -23.08 13.63
CA ALA A 74 10.99 -22.15 14.43
C ALA A 74 10.51 -22.83 15.72
N TYR A 75 9.87 -22.09 16.63
CA TYR A 75 9.37 -22.69 17.86
C TYR A 75 8.07 -23.48 17.66
N PHE A 76 7.21 -23.04 16.74
CA PHE A 76 6.05 -23.80 16.26
C PHE A 76 5.95 -23.73 14.73
N ASP A 77 5.45 -24.80 14.14
CA ASP A 77 4.75 -24.70 12.85
C ASP A 77 3.27 -24.42 13.16
N LEU A 78 2.69 -23.42 12.49
CA LEU A 78 1.33 -22.95 12.73
C LEU A 78 0.55 -22.90 11.43
N THR A 79 -0.69 -23.38 11.43
CA THR A 79 -1.64 -23.21 10.33
C THR A 79 -2.79 -22.32 10.79
N ILE A 80 -3.07 -21.25 10.04
CA ILE A 80 -4.28 -20.42 10.18
C ILE A 80 -5.25 -20.87 9.09
N SER A 81 -6.47 -21.23 9.50
CA SER A 81 -7.40 -21.96 8.60
C SER A 81 -8.33 -21.05 7.80
N ASP A 82 -8.55 -19.82 8.24
CA ASP A 82 -9.55 -18.90 7.72
C ASP A 82 -9.02 -17.47 7.60
N THR A 83 -9.84 -16.57 7.04
CA THR A 83 -9.59 -15.12 6.87
C THR A 83 -8.52 -14.76 5.85
N SER A 84 -8.18 -13.46 5.77
CA SER A 84 -7.07 -12.94 4.94
C SER A 84 -5.69 -13.40 5.42
N LEU A 85 -5.56 -13.93 6.65
CA LEU A 85 -4.34 -14.51 7.19
C LEU A 85 -4.25 -16.04 7.04
N ALA A 86 -5.12 -16.68 6.25
CA ALA A 86 -5.06 -18.13 6.05
C ALA A 86 -3.70 -18.55 5.43
N GLY A 87 -3.03 -19.51 6.04
CA GLY A 87 -1.71 -19.95 5.60
C GLY A 87 -0.95 -20.77 6.63
N ASP A 88 0.25 -21.20 6.23
CA ASP A 88 1.22 -21.88 7.09
C ASP A 88 2.35 -20.93 7.47
N TYR A 89 2.69 -20.89 8.76
CA TYR A 89 3.62 -19.92 9.34
C TYR A 89 4.63 -20.62 10.26
N SER A 90 5.86 -20.15 10.19
CA SER A 90 6.82 -20.30 11.30
C SER A 90 6.38 -19.35 12.42
N ALA A 91 6.14 -19.88 13.62
CA ALA A 91 5.66 -19.10 14.76
C ALA A 91 6.63 -19.15 15.94
N TRP A 92 6.67 -18.05 16.70
CA TRP A 92 7.61 -17.82 17.80
C TRP A 92 6.85 -17.60 19.10
N CYS A 93 7.37 -18.17 20.18
CA CYS A 93 6.83 -18.06 21.53
C CYS A 93 7.07 -16.64 22.07
N VAL A 94 6.03 -15.96 22.53
CA VAL A 94 6.15 -14.58 23.03
C VAL A 94 6.36 -14.52 24.54
N ASP A 95 5.64 -15.37 25.27
CA ASP A 95 5.64 -15.45 26.74
C ASP A 95 6.21 -16.81 27.17
N GLN A 96 7.25 -16.83 28.00
CA GLN A 96 7.90 -18.05 28.46
C GLN A 96 7.08 -18.74 29.56
N ASP A 97 6.28 -18.01 30.33
CA ASP A 97 5.47 -18.53 31.44
C ASP A 97 4.19 -19.23 30.97
N ALA A 98 3.74 -18.93 29.75
CA ALA A 98 2.61 -19.60 29.12
C ALA A 98 2.97 -20.94 28.45
N SER A 99 1.94 -21.66 27.99
CA SER A 99 2.13 -22.94 27.30
C SER A 99 1.10 -23.16 26.20
N LEU A 100 1.55 -23.88 25.18
CA LEU A 100 0.76 -24.37 24.05
C LEU A 100 1.42 -25.65 23.55
N GLU A 101 0.61 -26.68 23.29
CA GLU A 101 1.09 -27.97 22.82
C GLU A 101 1.12 -28.03 21.28
N ALA A 102 1.82 -29.02 20.71
CA ALA A 102 1.68 -29.35 19.30
C ALA A 102 0.33 -30.03 19.03
N GLY A 103 -0.32 -29.71 17.92
CA GLY A 103 -1.65 -30.23 17.56
C GLY A 103 -2.80 -29.55 18.28
N GLU A 104 -2.54 -28.42 18.94
CA GLU A 104 -3.54 -27.66 19.69
C GLU A 104 -4.09 -26.51 18.84
N CYS A 105 -5.41 -26.48 18.70
CA CYS A 105 -6.11 -25.41 18.00
C CYS A 105 -6.73 -24.42 18.99
N PHE A 106 -6.72 -23.15 18.63
CA PHE A 106 -7.19 -22.04 19.45
C PHE A 106 -7.73 -20.91 18.57
N GLU A 107 -8.61 -20.11 19.17
CA GLU A 107 -9.05 -18.83 18.62
C GLU A 107 -8.12 -17.74 19.19
N ALA A 108 -7.67 -16.82 18.35
CA ALA A 108 -6.78 -15.74 18.75
C ALA A 108 -7.22 -14.39 18.22
N GLU A 109 -7.10 -13.37 19.05
CA GLU A 109 -7.15 -11.97 18.62
C GLU A 109 -5.82 -11.60 17.96
N ILE A 110 -5.89 -10.85 16.85
CA ILE A 110 -4.74 -10.49 16.03
C ILE A 110 -4.37 -9.04 16.23
N TYR A 111 -3.07 -8.79 16.42
CA TYR A 111 -2.51 -7.45 16.56
C TYR A 111 -1.27 -7.26 15.69
N SER A 112 -1.09 -6.08 15.10
CA SER A 112 0.23 -5.60 14.69
C SER A 112 1.10 -5.35 15.92
N SER A 113 2.41 -5.59 15.82
CA SER A 113 3.35 -5.22 16.89
C SER A 113 3.45 -3.70 17.15
N TYR A 114 2.90 -2.85 16.27
CA TYR A 114 2.87 -1.39 16.45
C TYR A 114 1.52 -0.84 16.94
N GLU A 115 0.52 -1.69 17.15
CA GLU A 115 -0.79 -1.24 17.63
C GLU A 115 -0.92 -1.22 19.16
N GLU A 116 -2.03 -0.68 19.64
CA GLU A 116 -2.30 -0.64 21.08
C GLU A 116 -2.65 -2.03 21.59
N LEU A 117 -1.75 -2.63 22.37
CA LEU A 117 -1.91 -3.97 22.92
C LEU A 117 -2.72 -3.97 24.23
N PRO A 118 -3.37 -5.09 24.58
CA PRO A 118 -4.06 -5.20 25.86
C PRO A 118 -3.11 -4.93 27.04
N ILE A 119 -3.53 -4.07 27.97
CA ILE A 119 -2.71 -3.63 29.10
C ILE A 119 -2.25 -4.84 29.93
N GLY A 120 -0.94 -5.00 30.08
CA GLY A 120 -0.34 -6.05 30.88
C GLY A 120 -0.37 -7.43 30.21
N ALA A 121 -0.62 -7.51 28.90
CA ALA A 121 -0.48 -8.76 28.16
C ALA A 121 0.98 -9.18 27.93
N PHE A 122 1.92 -8.23 27.99
CA PHE A 122 3.35 -8.45 27.76
C PHE A 122 4.18 -7.62 28.74
N GLU A 123 5.33 -8.15 29.15
CA GLU A 123 6.23 -7.55 30.13
C GLU A 123 7.02 -6.37 29.57
N LYS A 124 7.52 -6.50 28.33
CA LYS A 124 8.34 -5.49 27.64
C LYS A 124 7.88 -5.26 26.18
N PRO A 125 6.63 -4.82 25.95
CA PRO A 125 6.15 -4.51 24.60
C PRO A 125 6.94 -3.38 23.92
N GLU A 126 7.66 -2.55 24.69
CA GLU A 126 8.54 -1.51 24.15
C GLU A 126 9.71 -2.04 23.31
N ASN A 127 10.04 -3.34 23.41
CA ASN A 127 11.15 -3.97 22.67
C ASN A 127 10.68 -4.72 21.41
N PHE A 128 9.42 -4.56 20.98
CA PHE A 128 8.89 -5.28 19.82
C PHE A 128 9.51 -4.82 18.49
N ASP A 129 10.00 -3.58 18.42
CA ASP A 129 10.83 -3.08 17.31
C ASP A 129 12.15 -3.87 17.19
N LEU A 130 12.77 -4.26 18.30
CA LEU A 130 13.97 -5.10 18.32
C LEU A 130 13.68 -6.50 17.75
N VAL A 131 12.51 -7.06 18.06
CA VAL A 131 12.06 -8.35 17.50
C VAL A 131 11.75 -8.21 16.00
N ASN A 132 11.08 -7.14 15.59
CA ASN A 132 10.87 -6.82 14.17
C ASN A 132 12.20 -6.71 13.42
N TRP A 133 13.20 -6.07 14.01
CA TRP A 133 14.54 -6.00 13.41
C TRP A 133 15.15 -7.40 13.24
N LEU A 134 15.08 -8.26 14.27
CA LEU A 134 15.61 -9.62 14.23
C LEU A 134 14.99 -10.47 13.11
N PHE A 135 13.66 -10.40 12.91
CA PHE A 135 12.98 -11.14 11.84
C PHE A 135 13.50 -10.78 10.43
N ASN A 136 14.09 -9.60 10.26
CA ASN A 136 14.57 -9.11 8.98
C ASN A 136 16.06 -9.33 8.72
N GLN A 137 16.77 -10.07 9.61
CA GLN A 137 18.21 -10.32 9.45
C GLN A 137 18.56 -11.62 8.71
N ASN A 138 17.60 -12.51 8.48
CA ASN A 138 17.83 -13.84 7.89
C ASN A 138 18.94 -14.64 8.62
N ILE A 139 18.98 -14.55 9.95
CA ILE A 139 20.18 -14.89 10.73
C ILE A 139 20.39 -16.40 11.00
N ILE A 140 19.31 -17.20 10.99
CA ILE A 140 19.40 -18.64 11.24
C ILE A 140 20.25 -19.30 10.15
N GLY A 141 21.23 -20.10 10.57
CA GLY A 141 22.24 -20.72 9.70
C GLY A 141 23.46 -19.85 9.39
N GLN A 142 23.44 -18.54 9.70
CA GLN A 142 24.63 -17.69 9.59
C GLN A 142 25.61 -17.97 10.74
N ALA A 143 26.92 -17.76 10.51
CA ALA A 143 27.94 -17.99 11.52
C ALA A 143 27.89 -16.91 12.64
N SER A 144 27.88 -17.36 13.89
CA SER A 144 28.09 -16.50 15.07
C SER A 144 29.55 -16.05 15.19
N SER A 145 29.83 -15.14 16.11
CA SER A 145 31.21 -14.74 16.46
C SER A 145 32.08 -15.91 16.93
N GLY A 146 31.47 -16.94 17.53
CA GLY A 146 32.12 -18.19 17.95
C GLY A 146 32.42 -19.17 16.81
N GLY A 147 31.86 -18.95 15.62
CA GLY A 147 32.06 -19.75 14.41
C GLY A 147 30.99 -20.84 14.17
N ASP A 148 30.22 -21.21 15.19
CA ASP A 148 29.05 -22.09 15.03
C ASP A 148 27.86 -21.30 14.49
N PRO A 149 26.97 -21.92 13.68
CA PRO A 149 25.82 -21.22 13.10
C PRO A 149 24.77 -20.92 14.16
N TYR A 150 24.05 -19.80 13.99
CA TYR A 150 22.84 -19.51 14.76
C TYR A 150 21.74 -20.52 14.46
N THR A 151 21.04 -20.97 15.49
CA THR A 151 19.91 -21.90 15.40
C THR A 151 18.58 -21.19 15.69
N PHE A 152 17.46 -21.85 15.41
CA PHE A 152 16.15 -21.37 15.86
C PHE A 152 16.06 -21.30 17.40
N GLY A 153 16.80 -22.17 18.10
CA GLY A 153 16.89 -22.17 19.55
C GLY A 153 17.54 -20.89 20.07
N ASP A 154 18.65 -20.47 19.47
CA ASP A 154 19.30 -19.19 19.78
C ASP A 154 18.35 -18.01 19.51
N PHE A 155 17.67 -18.04 18.36
CA PHE A 155 16.74 -17.00 17.94
C PHE A 155 15.54 -16.86 18.89
N GLN A 156 14.88 -17.96 19.24
CA GLN A 156 13.77 -17.95 20.20
C GLN A 156 14.23 -17.48 21.59
N ARG A 157 15.43 -17.86 22.01
CA ARG A 157 15.99 -17.42 23.30
C ARG A 157 16.32 -15.93 23.29
N ALA A 158 16.81 -15.39 22.17
CA ALA A 158 17.02 -13.96 22.00
C ALA A 158 15.71 -13.16 22.09
N ILE A 159 14.62 -13.67 21.49
CA ILE A 159 13.28 -13.08 21.66
C ILE A 159 12.94 -12.98 23.16
N TRP A 160 13.00 -14.08 23.91
CA TRP A 160 12.67 -14.04 25.35
C TRP A 160 13.56 -13.08 26.15
N TYR A 161 14.86 -13.01 25.87
CA TYR A 161 15.74 -12.02 26.52
C TYR A 161 15.26 -10.57 26.30
N LEU A 162 14.76 -10.27 25.10
CA LEU A 162 14.28 -8.94 24.74
C LEU A 162 12.93 -8.63 25.39
N ILE A 163 11.97 -9.54 25.31
CA ILE A 163 10.57 -9.20 25.59
C ILE A 163 10.00 -9.75 26.91
N ASP A 164 10.67 -10.71 27.53
CA ASP A 164 10.20 -11.42 28.73
C ASP A 164 11.07 -11.07 29.95
N ASP A 165 10.54 -11.27 31.15
CA ASP A 165 11.27 -11.13 32.42
C ASP A 165 11.83 -12.46 32.95
N SER A 166 11.42 -13.56 32.33
CA SER A 166 11.80 -14.92 32.64
C SER A 166 12.57 -15.56 31.48
N ASN A 167 13.40 -16.55 31.80
CA ASN A 167 14.09 -17.35 30.81
C ASN A 167 14.01 -18.81 31.20
N CYS A 168 13.82 -19.65 30.20
CA CYS A 168 13.72 -21.09 30.42
C CYS A 168 15.00 -21.62 31.07
N VAL A 169 14.84 -22.42 32.13
CA VAL A 169 15.97 -23.03 32.85
C VAL A 169 16.49 -24.27 32.11
N GLN A 170 15.59 -25.05 31.52
CA GLN A 170 15.94 -26.28 30.79
C GLN A 170 15.71 -26.19 29.28
N CYS A 171 14.89 -25.24 28.82
CA CYS A 171 14.66 -24.94 27.41
C CYS A 171 14.42 -26.18 26.54
N LEU A 172 13.59 -27.10 27.03
CA LEU A 172 13.46 -28.46 26.50
C LEU A 172 13.08 -28.51 25.01
N TYR A 173 12.49 -27.44 24.48
CA TYR A 173 11.98 -27.37 23.11
C TYR A 173 12.86 -26.55 22.17
N LEU A 174 13.97 -25.96 22.62
CA LEU A 174 14.83 -25.13 21.78
C LEU A 174 15.82 -25.91 20.90
N GLY A 175 15.91 -27.24 21.07
CA GLY A 175 16.90 -28.02 20.34
C GLY A 175 18.33 -27.63 20.70
N ASP A 176 19.17 -27.42 19.67
CA ASP A 176 20.53 -26.89 19.85
C ASP A 176 20.44 -25.37 20.08
N TRP A 177 21.05 -24.89 21.17
CA TRP A 177 21.13 -23.47 21.50
C TRP A 177 22.34 -23.22 22.38
N ASP A 178 22.83 -21.99 22.37
CA ASP A 178 23.94 -21.53 23.20
C ASP A 178 23.67 -20.10 23.70
N ASP A 179 24.01 -19.85 24.97
CA ASP A 179 23.74 -18.56 25.62
C ASP A 179 24.54 -17.42 25.02
N ASP A 180 25.80 -17.66 24.63
CA ASP A 180 26.65 -16.62 24.05
C ASP A 180 26.12 -16.23 22.66
N ARG A 181 25.65 -17.20 21.87
CA ARG A 181 25.00 -16.93 20.57
C ARG A 181 23.69 -16.18 20.73
N ALA A 182 22.82 -16.57 21.67
CA ALA A 182 21.56 -15.88 21.91
C ALA A 182 21.79 -14.43 22.39
N LEU A 183 22.76 -14.21 23.30
CA LEU A 183 23.12 -12.87 23.76
C LEU A 183 23.77 -12.02 22.67
N GLU A 184 24.51 -12.63 21.73
CA GLU A 184 25.02 -11.92 20.55
C GLU A 184 23.88 -11.35 19.69
N LEU A 185 22.79 -12.12 19.50
CA LEU A 185 21.59 -11.63 18.80
C LEU A 185 20.90 -10.49 19.55
N VAL A 186 20.84 -10.56 20.89
CA VAL A 186 20.29 -9.49 21.75
C VAL A 186 21.12 -8.22 21.61
N ASP A 187 22.44 -8.32 21.71
CA ASP A 187 23.35 -7.18 21.56
C ASP A 187 23.24 -6.54 20.17
N LEU A 188 23.10 -7.36 19.13
CA LEU A 188 22.85 -6.89 17.76
C LEU A 188 21.51 -6.15 17.64
N ALA A 189 20.44 -6.69 18.23
CA ALA A 189 19.12 -6.07 18.21
C ALA A 189 19.14 -4.74 18.98
N LEU A 190 19.68 -4.68 20.19
CA LEU A 190 19.79 -3.44 20.98
C LEU A 190 20.65 -2.37 20.28
N ALA A 191 21.66 -2.78 19.52
CA ALA A 191 22.53 -1.83 18.83
C ALA A 191 21.92 -1.24 17.54
N ASN A 192 20.93 -1.91 16.93
CA ASN A 192 20.47 -1.59 15.57
C ASN A 192 18.94 -1.54 15.38
N GLY A 193 18.17 -2.12 16.29
CA GLY A 193 16.73 -2.34 16.16
C GLY A 193 15.86 -1.27 16.83
N GLU A 194 16.43 -0.41 17.67
CA GLU A 194 15.67 0.65 18.34
C GLU A 194 15.05 1.61 17.33
N GLY A 195 13.72 1.72 17.37
CA GLY A 195 12.92 2.48 16.41
C GLY A 195 12.86 1.86 15.01
N TYR A 196 13.20 0.59 14.86
CA TYR A 196 13.06 -0.11 13.59
C TYR A 196 11.58 -0.15 13.18
N GLU A 197 11.32 0.12 11.92
CA GLU A 197 10.02 0.03 11.27
C GLU A 197 10.20 -0.77 9.96
N PRO A 198 9.56 -1.95 9.81
CA PRO A 198 9.71 -2.76 8.61
C PRO A 198 9.12 -2.05 7.37
N GLY A 199 9.85 -2.12 6.25
CA GLY A 199 9.46 -1.58 4.96
C GLY A 199 8.84 -2.61 4.01
N GLU A 200 8.83 -2.28 2.72
CA GLU A 200 8.30 -3.17 1.68
C GLU A 200 9.12 -4.46 1.59
N GLY A 201 8.43 -5.60 1.64
CA GLY A 201 9.03 -6.93 1.60
C GLY A 201 9.61 -7.40 2.93
N ASP A 202 9.71 -6.52 3.92
CA ASP A 202 10.14 -6.87 5.27
C ASP A 202 9.04 -7.60 6.04
N LYS A 203 9.43 -8.23 7.14
CA LYS A 203 8.55 -8.94 8.06
C LYS A 203 8.12 -8.02 9.20
N LEU A 204 6.81 -7.88 9.36
CA LEU A 204 6.14 -7.37 10.55
C LEU A 204 5.81 -8.53 11.49
N ALA A 205 6.11 -8.39 12.77
CA ALA A 205 5.62 -9.27 13.81
C ALA A 205 4.12 -9.03 14.01
N VAL A 206 3.31 -10.00 13.58
CA VAL A 206 1.89 -10.08 13.89
C VAL A 206 1.71 -10.97 15.10
N ILE A 207 0.93 -10.51 16.07
CA ILE A 207 0.74 -11.13 17.38
C ILE A 207 -0.59 -11.85 17.40
N LEU A 208 -0.56 -13.12 17.77
CA LEU A 208 -1.74 -13.92 18.08
C LEU A 208 -1.85 -14.00 19.60
N ILE A 209 -2.94 -13.46 20.16
CA ILE A 209 -3.25 -13.59 21.59
C ILE A 209 -4.42 -14.57 21.74
N PRO A 210 -4.19 -15.82 22.18
CA PRO A 210 -5.26 -16.79 22.35
C PRO A 210 -6.33 -16.35 23.35
N THR A 211 -7.60 -16.43 22.97
CA THR A 211 -8.75 -15.99 23.82
C THR A 211 -8.96 -16.88 25.05
N ASN A 212 -8.32 -18.04 25.08
CA ASN A 212 -8.34 -19.00 26.18
C ASN A 212 -7.17 -18.86 27.15
N GLY A 213 -6.33 -17.82 27.02
CA GLY A 213 -5.18 -17.56 27.89
C GLY A 213 -4.01 -18.55 27.71
N ARG A 214 -3.92 -19.17 26.54
CA ARG A 214 -2.76 -19.98 26.12
C ARG A 214 -1.65 -19.07 25.58
N GLN A 215 -0.56 -19.69 25.18
CA GLN A 215 0.65 -19.04 24.66
C GLN A 215 0.38 -18.01 23.55
N SER A 216 0.72 -16.74 23.78
CA SER A 216 0.80 -15.75 22.70
C SER A 216 1.95 -16.07 21.74
N LEU A 217 1.72 -15.84 20.45
CA LEU A 217 2.65 -16.15 19.36
C LEU A 217 2.96 -14.92 18.50
N PHE A 218 4.20 -14.82 18.00
CA PHE A 218 4.49 -14.00 16.82
C PHE A 218 4.47 -14.86 15.57
N ILE A 219 3.91 -14.30 14.50
CA ILE A 219 4.14 -14.76 13.13
C ILE A 219 4.79 -13.62 12.32
N PRO A 220 5.83 -13.91 11.51
CA PRO A 220 6.41 -12.92 10.60
C PRO A 220 5.51 -12.77 9.37
N TYR A 221 4.75 -11.68 9.33
CA TYR A 221 3.90 -11.29 8.20
C TYR A 221 4.69 -10.42 7.23
N THR A 222 4.75 -10.79 5.93
CA THR A 222 5.41 -9.95 4.93
C THR A 222 4.57 -8.69 4.70
N LEU A 223 5.16 -7.52 4.90
CA LEU A 223 4.56 -6.27 4.45
C LEU A 223 4.70 -6.19 2.94
N GLU A 224 3.61 -6.47 2.26
CA GLU A 224 3.52 -6.20 0.84
C GLU A 224 3.21 -4.72 0.67
N CYS A 225 3.86 -4.09 -0.29
CA CYS A 225 3.33 -2.85 -0.84
C CYS A 225 1.90 -3.19 -1.29
N PRO A 226 0.84 -2.56 -0.72
CA PRO A 226 -0.42 -2.58 -1.42
C PRO A 226 -0.05 -2.00 -2.77
N SER A 227 -0.14 -2.81 -3.83
CA SER A 227 0.03 -2.29 -5.17
C SER A 227 -0.77 -1.01 -5.17
N SER A 228 -0.13 0.14 -5.42
CA SER A 228 -0.91 1.31 -5.81
C SER A 228 -1.71 0.79 -6.98
N GLY A 229 -2.99 0.47 -6.75
CA GLY A 229 -3.81 -0.20 -7.73
C GLY A 229 -3.69 0.67 -8.94
N GLY A 230 -3.05 0.15 -9.99
CA GLY A 230 -2.72 0.97 -11.13
C GLY A 230 -4.01 1.63 -11.57
N CYS A 231 -4.07 2.95 -11.55
CA CYS A 231 -5.31 3.60 -11.91
C CYS A 231 -5.61 3.27 -13.38
N GLU A 232 -6.66 2.52 -13.60
CA GLU A 232 -7.06 2.05 -14.91
C GLU A 232 -8.12 2.96 -15.52
N THR A 233 -8.06 3.07 -16.84
CA THR A 233 -9.10 3.74 -17.61
C THR A 233 -10.33 2.84 -17.65
N ALA A 234 -11.51 3.38 -17.32
CA ALA A 234 -12.77 2.68 -17.38
C ALA A 234 -13.81 3.43 -18.21
N TYR A 235 -14.61 2.69 -19.00
CA TYR A 235 -15.71 3.25 -19.79
C TYR A 235 -16.99 2.43 -19.61
N ALA A 236 -18.11 3.13 -19.48
CA ALA A 236 -19.42 2.49 -19.49
C ALA A 236 -19.78 2.02 -20.90
N ARG A 237 -20.35 0.82 -21.00
CA ARG A 237 -20.66 0.15 -22.27
C ARG A 237 -22.17 -0.07 -22.40
N GLY A 238 -22.72 0.28 -23.57
CA GLY A 238 -24.13 0.00 -23.88
C GLY A 238 -24.42 -1.50 -23.90
N ASN A 239 -25.67 -1.87 -23.58
CA ASN A 239 -26.10 -3.29 -23.46
C ASN A 239 -25.97 -4.08 -24.77
N ASP A 240 -26.03 -3.40 -25.92
CA ASP A 240 -25.84 -4.03 -27.24
C ASP A 240 -24.35 -4.26 -27.58
N GLY A 241 -23.45 -3.66 -26.80
CA GLY A 241 -22.01 -3.78 -26.96
C GLY A 241 -21.42 -3.06 -28.16
N ASN A 242 -22.21 -2.23 -28.84
CA ASN A 242 -21.82 -1.52 -30.06
C ASN A 242 -21.07 -0.20 -29.74
N ASN A 243 -20.74 0.56 -30.78
CA ASN A 243 -20.14 1.90 -30.70
C ASN A 243 -18.80 1.96 -29.96
N CYS A 244 -17.94 0.95 -30.14
CA CYS A 244 -16.54 1.08 -29.78
C CYS A 244 -15.91 2.25 -30.55
N PHE A 245 -15.09 3.05 -29.87
CA PHE A 245 -14.38 4.17 -30.47
C PHE A 245 -13.53 3.73 -31.68
N MET A 246 -12.93 2.54 -31.59
CA MET A 246 -12.06 2.02 -32.65
C MET A 246 -12.81 1.68 -33.94
N ASP A 247 -14.06 1.20 -33.83
CA ASP A 247 -14.93 0.95 -34.98
C ASP A 247 -15.36 2.25 -35.67
N ASN A 248 -15.26 3.38 -34.96
CA ASN A 248 -15.57 4.72 -35.45
C ASN A 248 -14.31 5.52 -35.88
N GLY A 249 -13.18 4.83 -36.06
CA GLY A 249 -11.96 5.41 -36.63
C GLY A 249 -11.05 6.12 -35.62
N PHE A 250 -11.30 5.97 -34.32
CA PHE A 250 -10.38 6.44 -33.28
C PHE A 250 -9.31 5.39 -32.96
N SER A 251 -8.13 5.83 -32.53
CA SER A 251 -7.05 4.93 -32.10
C SER A 251 -7.12 4.53 -30.62
N LYS A 252 -8.08 5.09 -29.88
CA LYS A 252 -8.31 4.82 -28.45
C LYS A 252 -9.53 3.91 -28.31
N TRP A 253 -9.54 3.11 -27.26
CA TRP A 253 -10.68 2.27 -26.89
C TRP A 253 -11.62 3.04 -25.94
N GLY A 254 -12.84 2.52 -25.81
CA GLY A 254 -13.94 3.11 -25.04
C GLY A 254 -15.23 3.00 -25.84
N TRP A 255 -16.35 3.34 -25.20
CA TRP A 255 -17.68 3.21 -25.81
C TRP A 255 -18.49 4.49 -25.72
N SER A 256 -19.37 4.67 -26.70
CA SER A 256 -20.47 5.62 -26.64
C SER A 256 -21.77 4.84 -26.47
N ILE A 257 -22.58 5.24 -25.49
CA ILE A 257 -23.91 4.70 -25.24
C ILE A 257 -24.91 5.47 -26.10
N GLY A 258 -25.85 4.76 -26.72
CA GLY A 258 -26.96 5.34 -27.49
C GLY A 258 -27.08 4.82 -28.93
N PRO A 259 -28.04 5.33 -29.71
CA PRO A 259 -28.91 6.47 -29.37
C PRO A 259 -29.87 6.19 -28.20
N LEU A 260 -30.04 7.18 -27.31
CA LEU A 260 -30.97 7.16 -26.18
C LEU A 260 -32.08 8.18 -26.44
N SER A 261 -33.34 7.77 -26.29
CA SER A 261 -34.50 8.65 -26.45
C SER A 261 -34.88 9.31 -25.12
N GLU A 262 -35.55 10.46 -25.18
CA GLU A 262 -36.05 11.13 -23.96
C GLU A 262 -36.98 10.21 -23.15
N GLY A 263 -36.78 10.20 -21.83
CA GLY A 263 -37.40 9.25 -20.89
C GLY A 263 -36.56 8.02 -20.57
N THR A 264 -35.31 7.93 -21.07
CA THR A 264 -34.36 6.88 -20.66
C THR A 264 -34.02 7.00 -19.18
N ASP A 265 -34.06 5.85 -18.50
CA ASP A 265 -33.62 5.61 -17.14
C ASP A 265 -33.08 4.17 -17.13
N GLU A 266 -31.79 4.02 -17.44
CA GLU A 266 -31.13 2.73 -17.64
C GLU A 266 -29.76 2.68 -16.98
N SER A 267 -29.34 1.47 -16.58
CA SER A 267 -28.02 1.19 -16.00
C SER A 267 -27.14 0.44 -17.01
N TYR A 268 -25.88 0.84 -17.07
CA TYR A 268 -24.86 0.29 -17.98
C TYR A 268 -23.62 -0.12 -17.20
N GLU A 269 -23.04 -1.26 -17.56
CA GLU A 269 -21.81 -1.76 -16.95
C GLU A 269 -20.60 -0.89 -17.29
N ILE A 270 -19.72 -0.63 -16.33
CA ILE A 270 -18.44 0.06 -16.54
C ILE A 270 -17.26 -0.90 -16.40
N TYR A 271 -16.41 -0.92 -17.42
CA TYR A 271 -15.28 -1.85 -17.49
C TYR A 271 -13.95 -1.09 -17.47
N ALA A 272 -13.07 -1.44 -16.53
CA ALA A 272 -11.68 -0.98 -16.46
C ALA A 272 -10.76 -1.86 -17.32
N ALA A 273 -9.67 -1.28 -17.83
CA ALA A 273 -8.62 -1.99 -18.58
C ALA A 273 -9.10 -2.81 -19.82
N ALA A 274 -10.31 -2.54 -20.34
CA ALA A 274 -10.91 -3.26 -21.46
C ALA A 274 -10.36 -2.82 -22.84
N GLY A 275 -9.03 -2.84 -22.95
CA GLY A 275 -8.30 -2.44 -24.15
C GLY A 275 -8.84 -3.10 -25.41
N GLN A 276 -8.89 -2.33 -26.50
CA GLN A 276 -9.50 -2.75 -27.76
C GLN A 276 -11.01 -3.03 -27.70
N CYS A 277 -11.70 -2.53 -26.67
CA CYS A 277 -13.11 -2.79 -26.40
C CYS A 277 -13.41 -4.29 -26.17
N ASP A 278 -12.43 -5.04 -25.67
CA ASP A 278 -12.55 -6.48 -25.37
C ASP A 278 -12.82 -6.67 -23.88
N ILE A 279 -14.10 -6.86 -23.53
CA ILE A 279 -14.53 -7.00 -22.13
C ILE A 279 -13.95 -8.26 -21.45
N ASN A 280 -13.50 -9.26 -22.20
CA ASN A 280 -12.88 -10.46 -21.60
C ASN A 280 -11.44 -10.18 -21.12
N LYS A 281 -10.89 -9.01 -21.46
CA LYS A 281 -9.60 -8.52 -21.00
C LYS A 281 -9.73 -7.36 -20.00
N GLY A 282 -10.95 -6.89 -19.77
CA GLY A 282 -11.24 -5.85 -18.80
C GLY A 282 -11.86 -6.42 -17.54
N GLU A 283 -11.89 -5.59 -16.50
CA GLU A 283 -12.50 -5.90 -15.21
C GLU A 283 -13.83 -5.13 -15.10
N LEU A 284 -14.88 -5.77 -14.60
CA LEU A 284 -16.15 -5.11 -14.32
C LEU A 284 -16.02 -4.39 -12.98
N VAL A 285 -16.08 -3.05 -12.99
CA VAL A 285 -15.80 -2.23 -11.79
C VAL A 285 -17.04 -1.56 -11.21
N GLY A 286 -18.22 -1.85 -11.77
CA GLY A 286 -19.50 -1.34 -11.30
C GLY A 286 -20.45 -0.97 -12.44
N THR A 287 -21.30 0.04 -12.20
CA THR A 287 -22.29 0.51 -13.17
C THR A 287 -22.38 2.02 -13.25
N VAL A 288 -22.99 2.50 -14.33
CA VAL A 288 -23.36 3.90 -14.54
C VAL A 288 -24.85 3.96 -14.86
N GLU A 289 -25.61 4.72 -14.08
CA GLU A 289 -27.01 5.02 -14.33
C GLU A 289 -27.14 6.30 -15.16
N VAL A 290 -27.92 6.24 -16.23
CA VAL A 290 -28.16 7.37 -17.14
C VAL A 290 -29.65 7.68 -17.14
N GLU A 291 -29.98 8.89 -16.69
CA GLU A 291 -31.32 9.45 -16.73
C GLU A 291 -31.35 10.59 -17.75
N TYR A 292 -32.24 10.52 -18.75
CA TYR A 292 -32.44 11.58 -19.74
C TYR A 292 -33.89 12.04 -19.75
N ALA A 293 -34.13 13.24 -19.20
CA ALA A 293 -35.47 13.82 -19.09
C ALA A 293 -35.42 15.35 -19.16
N ASP A 294 -36.46 15.96 -19.72
CA ASP A 294 -36.65 17.40 -19.80
C ASP A 294 -35.46 18.14 -20.46
N GLY A 295 -34.85 17.51 -21.46
CA GLY A 295 -33.67 18.03 -22.15
C GLY A 295 -32.39 18.10 -21.32
N SER A 296 -32.32 17.36 -20.21
CA SER A 296 -31.17 17.24 -19.31
C SER A 296 -30.78 15.78 -19.10
N VAL A 297 -29.48 15.53 -18.91
CA VAL A 297 -28.93 14.19 -18.64
C VAL A 297 -28.22 14.18 -17.29
N THR A 298 -28.56 13.19 -16.46
CA THR A 298 -27.84 12.87 -15.22
C THR A 298 -27.11 11.55 -15.41
N VAL A 299 -25.84 11.50 -15.00
CA VAL A 299 -25.00 10.30 -15.06
C VAL A 299 -24.44 10.02 -13.68
N THR A 300 -24.87 8.92 -13.08
CA THR A 300 -24.47 8.50 -11.72
C THR A 300 -23.54 7.31 -11.80
N TYR A 301 -22.32 7.43 -11.25
CA TYR A 301 -21.33 6.35 -11.21
C TYR A 301 -21.49 5.57 -9.91
N ASN A 302 -21.84 4.29 -10.02
CA ASN A 302 -21.96 3.34 -8.92
C ASN A 302 -20.80 2.33 -9.02
N ILE A 303 -19.62 2.76 -8.58
CA ILE A 303 -18.39 1.96 -8.60
C ILE A 303 -18.33 1.07 -7.35
N ASP A 304 -17.93 -0.19 -7.52
CA ASP A 304 -17.86 -1.16 -6.43
C ASP A 304 -16.90 -0.70 -5.33
N SER A 305 -17.21 -1.01 -4.07
CA SER A 305 -16.48 -0.49 -2.90
C SER A 305 -15.04 -1.00 -2.77
N SER A 306 -14.65 -2.00 -3.57
CA SER A 306 -13.27 -2.47 -3.71
C SER A 306 -12.40 -1.51 -4.51
N TYR A 307 -12.99 -0.49 -5.14
CA TYR A 307 -12.26 0.47 -5.97
C TYR A 307 -12.47 1.90 -5.48
N THR A 308 -11.53 2.77 -5.83
CA THR A 308 -11.64 4.22 -5.68
C THR A 308 -11.72 4.90 -7.04
N VAL A 309 -12.38 6.06 -7.10
CA VAL A 309 -12.49 6.87 -8.33
C VAL A 309 -11.66 8.13 -8.16
N SER A 310 -10.62 8.29 -8.98
CA SER A 310 -9.78 9.49 -8.95
C SER A 310 -10.32 10.59 -9.86
N GLU A 311 -10.92 10.23 -11.00
CA GLU A 311 -11.47 11.19 -11.97
C GLU A 311 -12.71 10.63 -12.69
N THR A 312 -13.62 11.51 -13.10
CA THR A 312 -14.72 11.19 -14.02
C THR A 312 -14.82 12.22 -15.14
N HIS A 313 -15.22 11.77 -16.33
CA HIS A 313 -15.45 12.61 -17.49
C HIS A 313 -16.69 12.12 -18.23
N THR A 314 -17.66 13.01 -18.43
CA THR A 314 -18.95 12.65 -19.00
C THR A 314 -19.30 13.55 -20.18
N TYR A 315 -19.69 12.95 -21.30
CA TYR A 315 -20.26 13.63 -22.45
C TYR A 315 -21.71 13.23 -22.62
N ALA A 316 -22.57 14.17 -22.98
CA ALA A 316 -23.90 13.90 -23.51
C ALA A 316 -24.24 14.93 -24.59
N GLY A 317 -24.68 14.46 -25.77
CA GLY A 317 -24.93 15.31 -26.94
C GLY A 317 -25.77 14.63 -28.00
N ASN A 318 -26.28 15.38 -28.97
CA ASN A 318 -27.04 14.81 -30.08
C ASN A 318 -26.19 14.02 -31.08
N ASP A 319 -24.90 14.35 -31.20
CA ASP A 319 -23.95 13.61 -32.00
C ASP A 319 -23.27 12.50 -31.19
N MET A 320 -22.88 11.40 -31.84
CA MET A 320 -22.24 10.25 -31.18
C MET A 320 -20.93 10.59 -30.46
N PHE A 321 -20.21 11.62 -30.94
CA PHE A 321 -18.96 12.07 -30.33
C PHE A 321 -18.91 13.60 -30.26
N PRO A 322 -18.35 14.18 -29.19
CA PRO A 322 -18.17 15.62 -29.09
C PRO A 322 -17.21 16.14 -30.16
N LEU A 323 -17.35 17.42 -30.49
CA LEU A 323 -16.37 18.13 -31.30
C LEU A 323 -15.27 18.71 -30.42
N GLY A 324 -14.01 18.41 -30.75
CA GLY A 324 -12.86 19.08 -30.14
C GLY A 324 -12.72 20.53 -30.61
N LYS A 325 -11.78 21.27 -30.02
CA LYS A 325 -11.49 22.69 -30.35
C LYS A 325 -11.20 22.99 -31.83
N ASN A 326 -10.87 21.97 -32.62
CA ASN A 326 -10.62 22.05 -34.06
C ASN A 326 -11.85 21.75 -34.92
N GLY A 327 -13.03 21.58 -34.31
CA GLY A 327 -14.29 21.26 -34.98
C GLY A 327 -14.36 19.82 -35.52
N LYS A 328 -13.51 18.91 -35.06
CA LYS A 328 -13.52 17.49 -35.45
C LYS A 328 -13.97 16.61 -34.28
N PRO A 329 -14.61 15.46 -34.54
CA PRO A 329 -14.96 14.49 -33.50
C PRO A 329 -13.75 14.10 -32.62
N THR A 330 -13.98 13.93 -31.32
CA THR A 330 -12.93 13.57 -30.34
C THR A 330 -13.43 12.58 -29.29
N VAL A 331 -12.51 11.77 -28.78
CA VAL A 331 -12.72 10.84 -27.66
C VAL A 331 -11.76 11.14 -26.49
N ALA A 332 -11.27 12.38 -26.42
CA ALA A 332 -10.39 12.81 -25.34
C ALA A 332 -11.23 13.20 -24.11
N PRO A 333 -11.07 12.53 -22.95
CA PRO A 333 -11.92 12.77 -21.78
C PRO A 333 -12.00 14.23 -21.33
N GLY A 334 -10.87 14.95 -21.32
CA GLY A 334 -10.83 16.37 -20.97
C GLY A 334 -11.54 17.32 -21.96
N GLN A 335 -12.24 16.80 -22.98
CA GLN A 335 -13.11 17.55 -23.90
C GLN A 335 -14.59 17.15 -23.76
N PHE A 336 -14.92 16.25 -22.84
CA PHE A 336 -16.30 15.81 -22.63
C PHE A 336 -17.07 16.86 -21.84
N THR A 337 -18.30 17.14 -22.31
CA THR A 337 -19.24 18.07 -21.70
C THR A 337 -20.66 17.58 -21.93
N ILE A 338 -21.60 17.93 -21.05
CA ILE A 338 -23.03 17.70 -21.27
C ILE A 338 -23.58 18.94 -21.98
N GLU A 339 -24.18 18.75 -23.15
CA GLU A 339 -24.83 19.83 -23.90
C GLU A 339 -26.14 20.28 -23.20
N GLU A 340 -26.49 21.56 -23.32
CA GLU A 340 -27.73 22.10 -22.77
C GLU A 340 -28.88 22.00 -23.76
N GLY A 341 -30.09 21.75 -23.27
CA GLY A 341 -31.30 21.78 -24.10
C GLY A 341 -31.34 20.64 -25.12
N LEU A 342 -30.89 19.45 -24.70
CA LEU A 342 -30.93 18.24 -25.50
C LEU A 342 -32.37 17.94 -25.94
N SER A 343 -32.51 17.40 -27.14
CA SER A 343 -33.82 16.98 -27.66
C SER A 343 -33.68 15.87 -28.68
N GLY A 344 -34.70 15.00 -28.79
CA GLY A 344 -34.62 13.82 -29.64
C GLY A 344 -33.60 12.80 -29.09
N ASP A 345 -33.04 11.99 -29.99
CA ASP A 345 -32.06 10.97 -29.62
C ASP A 345 -30.69 11.60 -29.30
N ILE A 346 -30.05 11.08 -28.25
CA ILE A 346 -28.74 11.53 -27.77
C ILE A 346 -27.76 10.37 -27.63
N TYR A 347 -26.50 10.71 -27.40
CA TYR A 347 -25.43 9.78 -27.07
C TYR A 347 -24.72 10.22 -25.80
N VAL A 348 -24.25 9.26 -25.01
CA VAL A 348 -23.55 9.49 -23.74
C VAL A 348 -22.21 8.75 -23.75
N ILE A 349 -21.15 9.39 -23.26
CA ILE A 349 -19.89 8.72 -22.95
C ILE A 349 -19.62 8.94 -21.46
N ALA A 350 -19.49 7.86 -20.70
CA ALA A 350 -19.14 7.89 -19.29
C ALA A 350 -17.77 7.22 -19.10
N HIS A 351 -16.82 8.00 -18.60
CA HIS A 351 -15.43 7.61 -18.37
C HIS A 351 -15.05 7.87 -16.92
N ALA A 352 -14.37 6.91 -16.31
CA ALA A 352 -13.78 7.03 -14.99
C ALA A 352 -12.31 6.59 -15.01
N VAL A 353 -11.53 7.14 -14.10
CA VAL A 353 -10.23 6.59 -13.72
C VAL A 353 -10.43 5.90 -12.39
N VAL A 354 -10.25 4.59 -12.36
CA VAL A 354 -10.57 3.70 -11.23
C VAL A 354 -9.29 3.09 -10.73
N CYS A 355 -9.06 3.09 -9.42
CA CYS A 355 -7.84 2.61 -8.79
C CYS A 355 -8.18 1.55 -7.73
N ASP A 356 -7.36 0.52 -7.63
CA ASP A 356 -7.52 -0.61 -6.69
C ASP A 356 -6.86 -0.33 -5.33
#